data_AF-A0A091AK67-F1
#
_entry.id   AF-A0A091AK67-F1
#
_cell.length_a   1.000
_cell.length_b   1.000
_cell.length_c   1.000
_cell.angle_alpha   90.00
_cell.angle_beta   90.00
_cell.angle_gamma   90.00
#
_symmetry.space_group_name_H-M   'P 1'
#
loop_
_entity.id
_entity.type
_entity.pdbx_description
1 polymer ?
#
loop_
_entity_poly.entity_id
_entity_poly.type
_entity_poly.pdbx_seq_one_letter_code
_entity_poly.pdbx_strand_id
1 'polypeptide(L)'
;MSQSVLLTIARHSIEEVLRAEKMIDRAELLDQYPVLGEHIATQINLYLGNDIRGSAKSVSTSRSLLDDIIHNAKIAAFQDENFSPLVTSEYLRTSVELILFSADGPLSHKDTPILKES
;
A
#
# COMPACT_ATOMS: atom_id res chain seq x y z
N MET A 1 -18.30 1.79 -2.98
CA MET A 1 -17.46 1.47 -1.81
C MET A 1 -16.29 2.43 -1.86
N SER A 2 -16.22 3.35 -0.92
CA SER A 2 -15.27 4.47 -0.93
C SER A 2 -13.86 3.91 -0.73
N GLN A 3 -13.13 3.73 -1.83
CA GLN A 3 -11.74 3.29 -1.79
C GLN A 3 -10.96 4.35 -1.00
N SER A 4 -10.33 3.96 0.11
CA SER A 4 -9.54 4.91 0.90
C SER A 4 -8.42 5.46 0.02
N VAL A 5 -8.20 6.77 0.04
CA VAL A 5 -7.13 7.44 -0.73
C VAL A 5 -5.79 6.76 -0.46
N LEU A 6 -5.56 6.34 0.79
CA LEU A 6 -4.36 5.64 1.23
C LEU A 6 -4.15 4.30 0.51
N LEU A 7 -5.24 3.52 0.33
CA LEU A 7 -5.19 2.25 -0.40
C LEU A 7 -4.95 2.48 -1.89
N THR A 8 -5.50 3.56 -2.44
CA THR A 8 -5.26 3.96 -3.84
C THR A 8 -3.80 4.31 -4.06
N ILE A 9 -3.18 5.05 -3.13
CA ILE A 9 -1.74 5.36 -3.15
C ILE A 9 -0.91 4.07 -3.09
N ALA A 10 -1.23 3.14 -2.19
CA ALA A 10 -0.53 1.86 -2.09
C ALA A 10 -0.62 1.07 -3.41
N ARG A 11 -1.81 1.02 -4.02
CA ARG A 11 -2.06 0.38 -5.32
C ARG A 11 -1.25 1.01 -6.44
N HIS A 12 -1.36 2.33 -6.60
CA HIS A 12 -0.59 3.06 -7.60
C HIS A 12 0.91 2.83 -7.41
N SER A 13 1.40 2.74 -6.17
CA SER A 13 2.82 2.52 -5.88
C SER A 13 3.33 1.19 -6.43
N ILE A 14 2.49 0.15 -6.39
CA ILE A 14 2.81 -1.16 -6.95
C ILE A 14 2.71 -1.10 -8.48
N GLU A 15 1.67 -0.46 -9.01
CA GLU A 15 1.49 -0.28 -10.46
C GLU A 15 2.63 0.51 -11.10
N GLU A 16 3.17 1.53 -10.42
CA GLU A 16 4.32 2.29 -10.90
C GLU A 16 5.52 1.38 -11.23
N VAL A 17 5.77 0.38 -10.37
CA VAL A 17 6.86 -0.58 -10.56
C VAL A 17 6.52 -1.59 -11.66
N LEU A 18 5.29 -2.09 -11.70
CA LEU A 18 4.83 -3.04 -12.73
C LEU A 18 4.84 -2.44 -14.13
N ARG A 19 4.45 -1.16 -14.26
CA ARG A 19 4.35 -0.43 -15.53
C ARG A 19 5.60 0.36 -15.87
N ALA A 20 6.55 0.47 -14.93
CA ALA A 20 7.70 1.37 -15.01
C ALA A 20 7.32 2.83 -15.33
N GLU A 21 6.18 3.28 -14.81
CA GLU A 21 5.58 4.59 -15.07
C GLU A 21 5.36 5.32 -13.75
N LYS A 22 5.62 6.63 -13.71
CA LYS A 22 5.35 7.44 -12.51
C LYS A 22 3.90 7.90 -12.52
N MET A 23 3.11 7.41 -11.58
CA MET A 23 1.67 7.70 -11.46
C MET A 23 1.34 8.56 -10.24
N ILE A 24 2.20 8.58 -9.23
CA ILE A 24 1.95 9.27 -7.97
C ILE A 24 2.63 10.63 -7.98
N ASP A 25 1.83 11.70 -7.96
CA ASP A 25 2.31 13.04 -7.67
C ASP A 25 2.17 13.35 -6.17
N ARG A 26 3.32 13.36 -5.48
CA ARG A 26 3.38 13.56 -4.03
C ARG A 26 3.00 14.98 -3.63
N ALA A 27 3.38 15.96 -4.45
CA ALA A 27 3.11 17.36 -4.15
C ALA A 27 1.61 17.63 -4.24
N GLU A 28 0.96 17.12 -5.27
CA GLU A 28 -0.48 17.26 -5.46
C GLU A 28 -1.28 16.54 -4.36
N LEU A 29 -0.85 15.33 -3.98
CA LEU A 29 -1.50 14.58 -2.90
C LEU A 29 -1.36 15.26 -1.53
N LEU A 30 -0.19 15.85 -1.24
CA LEU A 30 0.02 16.60 0.00
C LEU A 30 -0.78 17.90 0.03
N ASP A 31 -0.98 18.56 -1.11
CA ASP A 31 -1.82 19.75 -1.23
C ASP A 31 -3.30 19.43 -1.02
N GLN A 32 -3.79 18.35 -1.64
CA GLN A 32 -5.17 17.87 -1.46
C GLN A 32 -5.42 17.28 -0.07
N TYR A 33 -4.44 16.57 0.49
CA TYR A 33 -4.54 15.84 1.75
C TYR A 33 -3.33 16.10 2.65
N PRO A 34 -3.31 17.22 3.40
CA PRO A 34 -2.18 17.57 4.28
C PRO A 34 -1.91 16.53 5.38
N VAL A 35 -2.91 15.72 5.75
CA VAL A 35 -2.78 14.57 6.67
C VAL A 35 -1.76 13.52 6.19
N LEU A 36 -1.49 13.45 4.89
CA LEU A 36 -0.50 12.53 4.31
C LEU A 36 0.95 12.92 4.67
N GLY A 37 1.15 14.14 5.15
CA GLY A 37 2.45 14.62 5.64
C GLY A 37 2.78 14.20 7.08
N GLU A 38 1.85 13.56 7.79
CA GLU A 38 2.07 13.16 9.18
C GLU A 38 3.04 11.98 9.31
N HIS A 39 3.80 11.96 10.41
CA HIS A 39 4.78 10.91 10.68
C HIS A 39 4.12 9.71 11.39
N ILE A 40 3.48 8.85 10.60
CA ILE A 40 2.73 7.69 11.08
C ILE A 40 3.35 6.41 10.53
N ALA A 41 3.58 5.44 11.40
CA ALA A 41 4.07 4.13 11.00
C ALA A 41 2.92 3.32 10.38
N THR A 42 3.18 2.73 9.23
CA THR A 42 2.20 1.91 8.52
C THR A 42 2.65 0.47 8.38
N GLN A 43 1.70 -0.42 8.14
CA GLN A 43 1.94 -1.78 7.70
C GLN A 43 1.03 -2.08 6.52
N ILE A 44 1.60 -2.66 5.47
CA ILE A 44 0.86 -3.12 4.31
C ILE A 44 0.97 -4.62 4.23
N ASN A 45 -0.17 -5.28 4.14
CA ASN A 45 -0.29 -6.71 3.90
C ASN A 45 -0.96 -6.92 2.55
N LEU A 46 -0.37 -7.76 1.71
CA LEU A 46 -0.92 -8.17 0.43
C LEU A 46 -1.47 -9.59 0.56
N TYR A 47 -2.69 -9.79 0.07
CA TYR A 47 -3.35 -11.09 0.10
C TYR A 47 -3.73 -11.52 -1.30
N LEU A 48 -3.36 -12.73 -1.70
CA LEU A 48 -3.82 -13.34 -2.94
C LEU A 48 -4.89 -14.39 -2.57
N GLY A 49 -6.17 -14.02 -2.73
CA GLY A 49 -7.26 -14.83 -2.19
C GLY A 49 -7.24 -14.84 -0.66
N ASN A 50 -7.02 -16.01 -0.06
CA ASN A 50 -6.95 -16.21 1.39
C ASN A 50 -5.51 -16.23 1.93
N ASP A 51 -4.50 -16.29 1.05
CA ASP A 51 -3.11 -16.45 1.44
C ASP A 51 -2.38 -15.11 1.46
N ILE A 52 -1.50 -14.93 2.45
CA ILE A 52 -0.63 -13.77 2.50
C ILE A 52 0.43 -13.91 1.41
N ARG A 53 0.56 -12.86 0.59
CA ARG A 53 1.46 -12.81 -0.57
C ARG A 53 2.68 -11.95 -0.34
N GLY A 54 2.63 -11.10 0.68
CA GLY A 54 3.74 -10.27 1.14
C GLY A 54 3.29 -9.29 2.22
N SER A 55 4.21 -8.86 3.07
CA SER A 55 3.93 -7.87 4.11
C SER A 55 5.13 -6.97 4.37
N ALA A 56 4.86 -5.70 4.64
CA ALA A 56 5.90 -4.74 5.02
C ALA A 56 5.38 -3.88 6.16
N LYS A 57 6.18 -3.73 7.20
CA LYS A 57 5.87 -2.91 8.36
C LYS A 57 6.97 -1.89 8.59
N SER A 58 6.56 -0.64 8.79
CA SER A 58 7.49 0.39 9.23
C SER A 58 7.82 0.25 10.71
N VAL A 59 9.12 0.24 10.99
CA VAL A 59 9.68 0.12 12.35
C VAL A 59 9.90 1.49 12.99
N SER A 60 9.93 2.56 12.19
CA SER A 60 10.12 3.93 12.67
C SER A 60 9.20 4.92 11.96
N THR A 61 8.73 5.94 12.66
CA THR A 61 7.93 7.06 12.13
C THR A 61 8.80 8.11 11.42
N SER A 62 9.90 7.69 10.81
CA SER A 62 10.88 8.61 10.19
C SER A 62 10.40 9.21 8.86
N ARG A 63 9.33 8.66 8.27
CA ARG A 63 8.80 9.04 6.97
C ARG A 63 7.38 9.61 7.12
N SER A 64 7.01 10.47 6.18
CA SER A 64 5.63 10.91 6.04
C SER A 64 4.73 9.70 5.75
N LEU A 65 3.46 9.77 6.15
CA LEU A 65 2.48 8.73 5.91
C LEU A 65 2.43 8.34 4.43
N LEU A 66 2.50 9.33 3.53
CA LEU A 66 2.58 9.12 2.09
C LEU A 66 3.79 8.27 1.70
N ASP A 67 4.99 8.71 2.09
CA ASP A 67 6.22 8.02 1.74
C ASP A 67 6.27 6.62 2.35
N ASP A 68 5.74 6.47 3.56
CA ASP A 68 5.70 5.20 4.28
C ASP A 68 4.79 4.19 3.57
N ILE A 69 3.59 4.61 3.15
CA ILE A 69 2.67 3.80 2.35
C ILE A 69 3.33 3.39 1.03
N ILE A 70 3.91 4.34 0.29
CA ILE A 70 4.55 4.06 -1.01
C ILE A 70 5.69 3.07 -0.84
N HIS A 71 6.52 3.26 0.18
CA HIS A 71 7.68 2.43 0.45
C HIS A 71 7.29 1.02 0.89
N ASN A 72 6.37 0.90 1.85
CA ASN A 72 5.89 -0.39 2.35
C ASN A 72 5.14 -1.17 1.27
N ALA A 73 4.37 -0.49 0.40
CA ALA A 73 3.67 -1.16 -0.69
C ALA A 73 4.66 -1.80 -1.67
N LYS A 74 5.73 -1.09 -2.00
CA LYS A 74 6.80 -1.58 -2.88
C LYS A 74 7.59 -2.71 -2.23
N ILE A 75 7.88 -2.62 -0.94
CA ILE A 75 8.57 -3.70 -0.21
C ILE A 75 7.68 -4.96 -0.16
N ALA A 76 6.44 -4.82 0.29
CA ALA A 76 5.51 -5.95 0.40
C ALA A 76 5.27 -6.65 -0.94
N ALA A 77 5.26 -5.91 -2.04
CA ALA A 77 5.05 -6.47 -3.38
C ALA A 77 6.31 -7.07 -4.01
N PHE A 78 7.50 -6.50 -3.80
CA PHE A 78 8.69 -6.85 -4.61
C PHE A 78 9.95 -7.18 -3.81
N GLN A 79 10.05 -6.80 -2.55
CA GLN A 79 11.27 -6.94 -1.73
C GLN A 79 11.06 -7.81 -0.49
N ASP A 80 9.92 -8.48 -0.35
CA ASP A 80 9.69 -9.43 0.73
C ASP A 80 10.51 -10.70 0.47
N GLU A 81 11.51 -10.98 1.31
CA GLU A 81 12.42 -12.13 1.13
C GLU A 81 11.70 -13.49 1.18
N ASN A 82 10.51 -13.55 1.77
CA ASN A 82 9.72 -14.78 1.87
C ASN A 82 8.95 -15.07 0.57
N PHE A 83 8.78 -14.08 -0.30
CA PHE A 83 7.88 -14.16 -1.44
C PHE A 83 8.53 -13.69 -2.73
N SER A 84 8.17 -14.28 -3.86
CA SER A 84 8.65 -13.81 -5.15
C SER A 84 8.01 -12.46 -5.53
N PRO A 85 8.69 -11.59 -6.30
CA PRO A 85 8.13 -10.33 -6.75
C PRO A 85 6.75 -10.51 -7.41
N LEU A 86 5.78 -9.68 -7.02
CA LEU A 86 4.41 -9.74 -7.51
C LEU A 86 4.36 -9.44 -9.02
N VAL A 87 3.65 -10.25 -9.79
CA VAL A 87 3.41 -9.97 -11.22
C VAL A 87 2.05 -9.31 -11.44
N THR A 88 1.88 -8.64 -12.58
CA THR A 88 0.64 -7.92 -12.92
C THR A 88 -0.61 -8.79 -12.82
N SER A 89 -0.55 -10.04 -13.27
CA SER A 89 -1.67 -10.99 -13.19
C SER A 89 -2.07 -11.31 -11.75
N GLU A 90 -1.10 -11.43 -10.84
CA GLU A 90 -1.36 -11.66 -9.42
C GLU A 90 -1.90 -10.39 -8.76
N TYR A 91 -1.31 -9.23 -9.07
CA TYR A 91 -1.74 -7.94 -8.54
C TYR A 91 -3.23 -7.67 -8.77
N LEU A 92 -3.74 -8.00 -9.96
CA LEU A 92 -5.18 -7.86 -10.28
C LEU A 92 -6.10 -8.68 -9.37
N ARG A 93 -5.60 -9.78 -8.80
CA ARG A 93 -6.29 -10.66 -7.85
C ARG A 93 -5.90 -10.39 -6.39
N THR A 94 -5.02 -9.43 -6.15
CA THR A 94 -4.48 -9.13 -4.82
C THR A 94 -5.36 -8.13 -4.08
N SER A 95 -5.67 -8.46 -2.84
CA SER A 95 -6.29 -7.56 -1.86
C SER A 95 -5.19 -6.86 -1.08
N VAL A 96 -5.33 -5.56 -0.89
CA VAL A 96 -4.38 -4.73 -0.14
C VAL A 96 -5.01 -4.39 1.20
N GLU A 97 -4.30 -4.69 2.28
CA GLU A 97 -4.64 -4.24 3.62
C GLU A 97 -3.59 -3.25 4.11
N LEU A 98 -4.04 -2.14 4.65
CA LEU A 98 -3.23 -1.08 5.22
C LEU A 98 -3.60 -0.90 6.68
N ILE A 99 -2.61 -0.99 7.57
CA ILE A 99 -2.74 -0.76 9.00
C ILE A 99 -1.94 0.48 9.36
N LEU A 100 -2.59 1.45 10.00
CA LEU A 100 -2.01 2.71 10.44
C LEU A 100 -1.81 2.64 11.96
N PHE A 101 -0.58 2.82 12.44
CA PHE A 101 -0.28 2.87 13.87
C PHE A 101 -0.24 4.33 14.32
N SER A 102 -1.42 4.88 14.60
CA SER A 102 -1.57 6.25 15.12
C SER A 102 -1.50 6.27 16.65
N ALA A 103 -1.41 7.47 17.24
CA ALA A 103 -1.41 7.66 18.69
C ALA A 103 -2.73 7.18 19.35
N ASP A 104 -3.85 7.27 18.63
CA ASP A 104 -5.17 6.80 19.08
C ASP A 104 -5.36 5.28 18.96
N GLY A 105 -4.40 4.58 18.35
CA GLY A 105 -4.40 3.13 18.18
C GLY A 105 -4.24 2.69 16.72
N PRO A 106 -4.20 1.36 16.48
CA PRO A 106 -4.08 0.80 15.14
C PRO A 106 -5.41 0.87 14.37
N LEU A 107 -5.43 1.53 13.22
CA LEU A 107 -6.56 1.52 12.29
C LEU A 107 -6.25 0.61 11.10
N SER A 108 -7.10 -0.37 10.84
CA SER A 108 -6.96 -1.26 9.66
C SER A 108 -7.98 -0.90 8.58
N HIS A 109 -7.49 -0.81 7.34
CA HIS A 109 -8.26 -0.58 6.13
C HIS A 109 -7.92 -1.68 5.11
N LYS A 110 -8.93 -2.43 4.66
CA LYS A 110 -8.75 -3.50 3.67
C LYS A 110 -9.54 -3.22 2.40
N ASP A 111 -8.88 -3.40 1.26
CA ASP A 111 -9.45 -3.27 -0.07
C ASP A 111 -9.80 -4.64 -0.67
N THR A 112 -10.78 -4.68 -1.57
CA THR A 112 -11.13 -5.88 -2.35
C THR A 112 -10.23 -6.00 -3.59
N PRO A 113 -10.03 -7.20 -4.16
CA PRO A 113 -9.24 -7.36 -5.38
C PRO A 113 -9.89 -6.65 -6.58
N ILE A 114 -9.06 -6.25 -7.55
CA ILE A 114 -9.49 -5.47 -8.73
C ILE A 114 -10.43 -6.32 -9.61
N LEU A 115 -10.06 -7.58 -9.82
CA LEU A 115 -10.91 -8.56 -10.49
C LEU A 115 -11.71 -9.34 -9.46
N LYS A 116 -13.04 -9.24 -9.54
CA LYS A 116 -13.95 -10.18 -8.88
C LYS A 116 -14.08 -11.40 -9.77
N GLU A 117 -13.75 -12.59 -9.26
CA GLU A 117 -14.10 -13.83 -9.95
C GLU A 117 -15.63 -13.84 -10.15
N SER A 118 -16.05 -13.95 -11.42
CA SER A 118 -17.45 -14.02 -11.86
C SER A 118 -17.88 -15.46 -12.00
#